data_AF-A0A347WJ24-F1
#
_entry.id   AF-A0A347WJ24-F1
#
_cell.length_a   1.000
_cell.length_b   1.000
_cell.length_c   1.000
_cell.angle_alpha   90.00
_cell.angle_beta   90.00
_cell.angle_gamma   90.00
#
_symmetry.space_group_name_H-M   'P 1'
#
loop_
_entity.id
_entity.type
_entity.pdbx_description
1 polymer ?
#
loop_
_entity_poly.entity_id
_entity_poly.type
_entity_poly.pdbx_seq_one_letter_code
_entity_poly.pdbx_strand_id
1 'polypeptide(L)'
;MKRWIHNYQDFGLEGLQVKSTRQSYPLETKLYAIELYLTTELSYREVGVQLGINNPSLIANWMRAFKEDGIGGLSRPIGRPTTMSNSQKKIHKIPKRRLYRVIQMP
;
A
#
# COMPACT_ATOMS: atom_id res chain seq x y z
N MET A 1 6.10 3.56 -21.90
CA MET A 1 5.51 4.82 -21.43
C MET A 1 6.38 5.41 -20.32
N LYS A 2 6.68 6.72 -20.33
CA LYS A 2 7.64 7.32 -19.39
C LYS A 2 6.95 7.76 -18.09
N ARG A 3 7.49 7.38 -16.92
CA ARG A 3 6.89 7.66 -15.60
C ARG A 3 6.62 9.15 -15.34
N TRP A 4 7.51 10.04 -15.78
CA TRP A 4 7.34 11.48 -15.58
C TRP A 4 6.13 12.06 -16.33
N ILE A 5 5.73 11.46 -17.47
CA ILE A 5 4.55 11.89 -18.23
C ILE A 5 3.30 11.62 -17.41
N HIS A 6 3.17 10.41 -16.85
CA HIS A 6 2.04 10.06 -16.00
C HIS A 6 1.99 10.94 -14.74
N ASN A 7 3.14 11.15 -14.09
CA ASN A 7 3.19 12.01 -12.91
C ASN A 7 2.73 13.45 -13.21
N TYR A 8 3.11 14.00 -14.36
CA TYR A 8 2.66 15.34 -14.76
C TYR A 8 1.16 15.36 -15.09
N GLN A 9 0.64 14.33 -15.77
CA GLN A 9 -0.78 14.22 -16.06
C GLN A 9 -1.64 14.12 -14.79
N ASP A 10 -1.15 13.39 -13.78
CA ASP A 10 -1.90 13.12 -12.55
C ASP A 10 -1.78 14.24 -11.51
N PHE A 11 -0.60 14.86 -11.39
CA PHE A 11 -0.27 15.77 -10.28
C PHE A 11 0.32 17.11 -10.76
N GLY A 12 0.36 17.39 -12.06
CA GLY A 12 0.92 18.62 -12.62
C GLY A 12 2.40 18.83 -12.29
N LEU A 13 2.77 20.09 -12.03
CA LEU A 13 4.15 20.47 -11.68
C LEU A 13 4.61 19.81 -10.37
N GLU A 14 3.71 19.58 -9.42
CA GLU A 14 4.02 18.92 -8.15
C GLU A 14 4.46 17.46 -8.36
N GLY A 15 3.90 16.78 -9.36
CA GLY A 15 4.28 15.42 -9.74
C GLY A 15 5.72 15.27 -10.26
N LEU A 16 6.32 16.38 -10.69
CA LEU A 16 7.69 16.46 -11.19
C LEU A 16 8.70 16.86 -10.10
N GLN A 17 8.23 17.30 -8.94
CA GLN A 17 9.11 17.67 -7.83
C GLN A 17 9.84 16.44 -7.30
N VAL A 18 11.16 16.57 -7.13
CA VAL A 18 11.97 15.56 -6.47
C VAL A 18 11.69 15.64 -4.97
N LYS A 19 11.01 14.62 -4.43
CA LYS A 19 10.84 14.49 -2.98
C LYS A 19 12.22 14.21 -2.36
N SER A 20 12.74 15.12 -1.55
CA SER A 20 14.05 14.97 -0.91
C SER A 20 14.04 13.97 0.27
N THR A 21 12.86 13.72 0.84
CA THR A 21 12.68 12.83 2.00
C THR A 21 11.98 11.53 1.62
N ARG A 22 12.38 10.44 2.28
CA ARG A 22 11.69 9.15 2.18
C ARG A 22 10.29 9.29 2.77
N GLN A 23 9.27 9.09 1.95
CA GLN A 23 7.89 9.07 2.38
C GLN A 23 7.60 7.78 3.14
N SER A 24 7.01 7.89 4.32
CA SER A 24 6.51 6.77 5.10
C SER A 24 4.99 6.88 5.16
N TYR A 25 4.30 5.78 4.90
CA TYR A 25 2.84 5.72 4.95
C TYR A 25 2.41 4.96 6.21
N PRO A 26 1.49 5.53 7.02
CA PRO A 26 0.96 4.84 8.18
C PRO A 26 0.14 3.61 7.75
N LEU A 27 -0.07 2.67 8.67
CA LEU A 27 -0.80 1.43 8.40
C LEU A 27 -2.22 1.70 7.87
N GLU A 28 -2.88 2.73 8.41
CA GLU A 28 -4.22 3.16 8.02
C GLU A 28 -4.29 3.53 6.54
N THR A 29 -3.34 4.34 6.03
CA THR A 29 -3.28 4.69 4.60
C THR A 29 -3.06 3.46 3.72
N LYS A 30 -2.26 2.49 4.17
CA LYS A 30 -2.03 1.23 3.43
C LYS A 30 -3.29 0.39 3.35
N LEU A 31 -4.03 0.29 4.46
CA LEU A 31 -5.30 -0.44 4.52
C LEU A 31 -6.35 0.23 3.65
N TYR A 32 -6.46 1.56 3.74
CA TYR A 32 -7.38 2.34 2.93
C TYR A 32 -7.09 2.18 1.43
N ALA A 33 -5.82 2.17 1.02
CA ALA A 33 -5.45 1.89 -0.37
C ALA A 33 -5.92 0.51 -0.87
N ILE A 34 -5.79 -0.50 -0.02
CA ILE A 34 -6.22 -1.87 -0.35
C ILE A 34 -7.75 -1.95 -0.39
N GLU A 35 -8.44 -1.37 0.59
CA GLU A 35 -9.89 -1.32 0.64
C GLU A 35 -10.47 -0.60 -0.57
N LEU A 36 -9.91 0.55 -0.93
CA LEU A 36 -10.31 1.32 -2.10
C LEU A 36 -10.13 0.51 -3.38
N TYR A 37 -8.99 -0.18 -3.54
CA TYR A 37 -8.76 -1.05 -4.70
C TYR A 37 -9.73 -2.25 -4.76
N LEU A 38 -10.16 -2.79 -3.61
CA LEU A 38 -11.05 -3.94 -3.57
C LEU A 38 -12.53 -3.57 -3.73
N THR A 39 -12.90 -2.33 -3.39
CA THR A 39 -14.29 -1.84 -3.45
C THR A 39 -14.61 -1.09 -4.72
N THR A 40 -13.60 -0.70 -5.50
CA THR A 40 -13.75 0.07 -6.74
C THR A 40 -13.10 -0.64 -7.92
N GLU A 41 -13.47 -0.25 -9.13
CA GLU A 41 -12.84 -0.74 -10.37
C GLU A 41 -11.58 0.06 -10.76
N LEU A 42 -10.96 0.74 -9.79
CA LEU A 42 -9.78 1.57 -10.03
C LEU A 42 -8.52 0.71 -10.20
N SER A 43 -7.69 1.10 -11.16
CA SER A 43 -6.33 0.58 -11.27
C SER A 43 -5.45 1.04 -10.10
N TYR A 44 -4.34 0.35 -9.86
CA TYR A 44 -3.35 0.78 -8.84
C TYR A 44 -2.84 2.20 -9.06
N ARG A 45 -2.81 2.68 -10.30
CA ARG A 45 -2.45 4.06 -10.61
C ARG A 45 -3.52 5.01 -10.09
N GLU A 46 -4.78 4.79 -10.43
CA GLU A 46 -5.88 5.67 -10.04
C GLU A 46 -6.06 5.70 -8.51
N VAL A 47 -5.93 4.56 -7.84
CA VAL A 47 -5.85 4.50 -6.37
C VAL A 47 -4.68 5.34 -5.86
N GLY A 48 -3.52 5.28 -6.53
CA GLY A 48 -2.38 6.11 -6.19
C GLY A 48 -2.65 7.60 -6.37
N VAL A 49 -3.32 8.00 -7.45
CA VAL A 49 -3.72 9.39 -7.69
C VAL A 49 -4.62 9.90 -6.57
N GLN A 50 -5.65 9.14 -6.18
CA GLN A 50 -6.55 9.53 -5.08
C GLN A 50 -5.83 9.69 -3.73
N LEU A 51 -4.75 8.95 -3.50
CA LEU A 51 -3.98 8.98 -2.25
C LEU A 51 -2.74 9.87 -2.30
N GLY A 52 -2.49 10.59 -3.41
CA GLY A 52 -1.26 11.37 -3.59
C GLY A 52 0.01 10.52 -3.74
N ILE A 53 -0.13 9.25 -4.08
CA ILE A 53 0.93 8.26 -4.26
C ILE A 53 1.28 8.13 -5.75
N ASN A 54 2.40 8.72 -6.14
CA ASN A 54 2.89 8.67 -7.52
C ASN A 54 3.53 7.33 -7.95
N ASN A 55 3.58 6.34 -7.05
CA ASN A 55 4.20 5.04 -7.29
C ASN A 55 3.15 3.92 -7.20
N PRO A 56 2.50 3.54 -8.33
CA PRO A 56 1.49 2.48 -8.33
C PRO A 56 2.04 1.12 -7.88
N SER A 57 3.33 0.85 -8.12
CA SER A 57 3.97 -0.41 -7.68
C SER A 57 3.99 -0.54 -6.15
N LEU A 58 3.93 0.58 -5.41
CA LEU A 58 3.86 0.57 -3.95
C LEU A 58 2.53 -0.07 -3.47
N ILE A 59 1.42 0.27 -4.12
CA ILE A 59 0.10 -0.26 -3.80
C ILE A 59 0.02 -1.75 -4.15
N ALA A 60 0.56 -2.14 -5.31
CA ALA A 60 0.65 -3.55 -5.69
C ALA A 60 1.44 -4.38 -4.67
N ASN A 61 2.55 -3.83 -4.16
CA ASN A 61 3.35 -4.48 -3.11
C ASN A 61 2.59 -4.60 -1.78
N TRP A 62 1.82 -3.58 -1.38
CA TRP A 62 0.97 -3.66 -0.19
C TRP A 62 -0.12 -4.71 -0.34
N MET A 63 -0.81 -4.75 -1.48
CA MET A 63 -1.83 -5.75 -1.79
C MET A 63 -1.24 -7.17 -1.72
N ARG A 64 -0.04 -7.37 -2.28
CA ARG A 64 0.67 -8.66 -2.20
C ARG A 64 0.98 -9.05 -0.75
N ALA A 65 1.60 -8.15 0.01
CA ALA A 65 1.92 -8.39 1.42
C ALA A 65 0.67 -8.69 2.26
N PHE A 66 -0.46 -8.04 1.94
CA PHE A 66 -1.74 -8.31 2.58
C PHE A 66 -2.33 -9.68 2.20
N LYS A 67 -2.19 -10.11 0.94
CA LYS A 67 -2.63 -11.45 0.52
C LYS A 67 -1.81 -12.57 1.19
N GLU A 68 -0.51 -12.36 1.34
CA GLU A 68 0.40 -13.34 1.94
C GLU A 68 0.24 -13.41 3.47
N ASP A 69 0.25 -12.27 4.15
CA ASP A 69 0.40 -12.17 5.61
C ASP A 69 -0.70 -11.35 6.33
N GLY A 70 -1.71 -10.88 5.60
CA GLY A 70 -2.75 -10.00 6.12
C GLY A 70 -2.19 -8.67 6.62
N ILE A 71 -2.77 -8.13 7.70
CA ILE A 71 -2.31 -6.88 8.32
C ILE A 71 -0.85 -6.97 8.79
N GLY A 72 -0.40 -8.16 9.22
CA GLY A 72 0.99 -8.38 9.64
C GLY A 72 2.01 -8.10 8.53
N GLY A 73 1.63 -8.28 7.26
CA GLY A 73 2.46 -7.94 6.10
C GLY A 73 2.64 -6.44 5.89
N LEU A 74 1.65 -5.62 6.27
CA LEU A 74 1.65 -4.17 6.08
C LEU A 74 2.40 -3.41 7.19
N SER A 75 2.50 -4.03 8.38
CA SER A 75 3.15 -3.47 9.56
C SER A 75 4.62 -3.84 9.70
N ARG A 76 5.23 -4.44 8.66
CA ARG A 76 6.65 -4.82 8.70
C ARG A 76 7.54 -3.58 8.85
N PRO A 77 8.56 -3.61 9.73
CA PRO A 77 9.51 -2.52 9.86
C PRO A 77 10.27 -2.33 8.54
N ILE A 78 10.54 -1.07 8.20
CA ILE A 78 11.31 -0.72 7.01
C ILE A 78 12.78 -1.06 7.26
N GLY A 79 13.36 -1.92 6.42
CA GLY A 79 14.78 -2.29 6.48
C GLY A 79 15.02 -3.78 6.74
N ARG A 80 16.31 -4.16 6.81
CA ARG A 80 16.72 -5.52 7.13
C ARG A 80 16.40 -5.81 8.59
N PRO A 81 15.83 -6.98 8.94
CA PRO A 81 15.72 -7.39 10.34
C PRO A 81 17.11 -7.36 11.00
N THR A 82 17.20 -6.74 12.17
CA THR A 82 18.43 -6.74 12.96
C THR A 82 18.67 -8.14 13.51
N THR A 83 19.91 -8.62 13.45
CA THR A 83 20.30 -9.97 13.89
C THR A 83 20.02 -10.22 15.38
N MET A 84 19.89 -9.18 16.20
CA MET A 84 19.61 -9.32 17.64
C MET A 84 18.12 -9.47 17.91
N SER A 85 17.77 -10.46 18.74
CA SER A 85 16.40 -10.76 19.14
C SER A 85 15.79 -9.59 19.91
N ASN A 86 14.78 -8.94 19.33
CA ASN A 86 13.87 -8.14 20.12
C ASN A 86 12.48 -8.73 20.02
N SER A 87 11.91 -9.02 21.19
CA SER A 87 10.67 -9.76 21.44
C SER A 87 9.59 -9.44 20.41
N GLN A 88 9.17 -10.48 19.68
CA GLN A 88 8.10 -10.41 18.70
C GLN A 88 6.80 -9.99 19.40
N LYS A 89 6.40 -8.72 19.28
CA LYS A 89 5.04 -8.30 19.62
C LYS A 89 4.08 -9.09 18.73
N LYS A 90 3.30 -9.98 19.34
CA LYS A 90 2.30 -10.81 18.66
C LYS A 90 1.24 -9.93 18.01
N ILE A 91 1.43 -9.60 16.73
CA ILE A 91 0.39 -9.01 15.89
C ILE A 91 -0.75 -10.03 15.83
N HIS A 92 -1.92 -9.64 16.31
CA HIS A 92 -3.10 -10.49 16.32
C HIS A 92 -3.48 -10.81 14.87
N LYS A 93 -3.34 -12.08 14.47
CA LYS A 93 -3.71 -12.56 13.15
C LYS A 93 -5.22 -12.42 13.01
N ILE A 94 -5.70 -11.44 12.25
CA ILE A 94 -7.11 -11.38 11.90
C ILE A 94 -7.42 -12.63 11.05
N PRO A 95 -8.39 -13.46 11.46
CA PRO A 95 -8.67 -14.70 10.75
C PRO A 95 -9.11 -14.35 9.33
N LYS A 96 -8.48 -15.03 8.36
CA LYS A 96 -8.79 -14.93 6.92
C LYS A 96 -10.32 -14.97 6.72
N ARG A 97 -11.03 -15.76 7.56
CA ARG A 97 -12.41 -15.62 8.10
C ARG A 97 -13.30 -14.54 7.48
N ARG A 98 -12.91 -13.31 7.83
CA ARG A 98 -13.76 -12.13 7.72
C ARG A 98 -13.52 -11.35 6.42
N LEU A 99 -12.38 -11.53 5.77
CA LEU A 99 -12.05 -10.80 4.55
C LEU A 99 -12.83 -11.35 3.36
N TYR A 100 -12.91 -12.68 3.19
CA TYR A 100 -13.66 -13.29 2.08
C TYR A 100 -15.19 -13.17 2.17
N ARG A 101 -15.75 -12.81 3.33
CA ARG A 101 -17.19 -12.52 3.43
C ARG A 101 -17.58 -11.16 2.82
N VAL A 102 -16.63 -10.25 2.65
CA VAL A 102 -16.86 -8.93 2.05
C VAL A 102 -16.49 -8.93 0.56
N ILE A 103 -15.60 -9.82 0.13
CA ILE A 103 -15.00 -9.82 -1.22
C ILE A 103 -15.73 -10.76 -2.21
N GLN A 104 -16.89 -11.32 -1.83
CA GLN A 104 -17.77 -12.05 -2.75
C GLN A 104 -19.20 -11.48 -2.68
N MET A 105 -19.45 -10.39 -3.40
CA MET A 105 -20.73 -10.17 -4.08
C MET A 105 -20.44 -9.77 -5.52
N PRO A 106 -21.30 -10.20 -6.47
CA PRO A 106 -21.09 -10.02 -7.91
C PRO A 106 -21.09 -8.54 -8.31
#